data_AF-A0A1A9WKF1-F1
#
_entry.id   AF-A0A1A9WKF1-F1
#
_cell.length_a   1.000
_cell.length_b   1.000
_cell.length_c   1.000
_cell.angle_alpha   90.00
_cell.angle_beta   90.00
_cell.angle_gamma   90.00
#
_symmetry.space_group_name_H-M   'P 1'
#
loop_
_entity.id
_entity.type
_entity.pdbx_description
1 polymer ?
#
loop_
_entity_poly.entity_id
_entity_poly.type
_entity_poly.pdbx_seq_one_letter_code
_entity_poly.pdbx_strand_id
1 'polypeptide(L)'
;QNIGNLFFKNKRGISRHSFLEPKDSLSAINTVEESRHLTKRAIPQSEVPARTEDTSNINWSNVPRYATKDLMDENKVMDVQKGIGRKSVTFFDFKGLMAPVFTCFNDDEQKTINVTYIDRYAKWLKSKNINGVLVNSITGEGPTLGLNERKVNAECWWRAAIENNLVMMLQIGGGPVPDVLEMGSFAEELGVHSVCCLPEIFYKPRSVDQLVAYCKAVAKTCKSRPFFYYHIPRITNVNCK
;
A
#
# COMPACT_ATOMS: atom_id res chain seq x y z
N GLN A 1 19.35 -17.07 -29.58
CA GLN A 1 20.49 -16.30 -29.03
C GLN A 1 20.09 -15.73 -27.68
N ASN A 2 20.94 -15.96 -26.69
CA ASN A 2 20.80 -15.83 -25.23
C ASN A 2 19.90 -14.72 -24.66
N ILE A 3 18.98 -15.11 -23.77
CA ILE A 3 18.43 -14.26 -22.71
C ILE A 3 19.08 -14.73 -21.41
N GLY A 4 19.90 -13.87 -20.80
CA GLY A 4 20.64 -14.17 -19.58
C GLY A 4 19.73 -14.17 -18.35
N ASN A 5 19.51 -15.34 -17.76
CA ASN A 5 18.95 -15.48 -16.42
C ASN A 5 20.04 -15.27 -15.37
N LEU A 6 19.91 -14.23 -14.54
CA LEU A 6 20.78 -14.03 -13.39
C LEU A 6 20.28 -14.89 -12.22
N PHE A 7 20.81 -16.10 -12.08
CA PHE A 7 20.58 -16.99 -10.94
C PHE A 7 21.52 -16.65 -9.79
N PHE A 8 20.98 -16.29 -8.63
CA PHE A 8 21.71 -16.38 -7.36
C PHE A 8 21.58 -17.79 -6.79
N LYS A 9 22.68 -18.56 -6.87
CA LYS A 9 22.83 -19.88 -6.27
C LYS A 9 23.57 -19.71 -4.95
N ASN A 10 22.90 -19.87 -3.81
CA ASN A 10 23.60 -20.00 -2.53
C ASN A 10 23.76 -21.49 -2.19
N LYS A 11 25.01 -21.93 -2.05
CA LYS A 11 25.41 -23.26 -1.61
C LYS A 11 25.33 -23.31 -0.09
N ARG A 12 24.44 -24.14 0.45
CA ARG A 12 24.63 -24.99 1.64
C ARG A 12 23.40 -25.88 1.77
N GLY A 13 23.57 -27.16 1.44
CA GLY A 13 22.58 -28.18 1.74
C GLY A 13 22.57 -28.48 3.23
N ILE A 14 21.38 -28.74 3.77
CA ILE A 14 21.03 -29.94 4.53
C ILE A 14 19.50 -30.01 4.54
N SER A 15 19.00 -31.17 4.12
CA SER A 15 17.61 -31.60 4.15
C SER A 15 17.19 -31.97 5.58
N ARG A 16 15.96 -31.60 5.98
CA ARG A 16 15.06 -32.48 6.73
C ARG A 16 13.63 -31.98 6.61
N HIS A 17 12.80 -32.81 5.98
CA HIS A 17 11.35 -32.73 5.99
C HIS A 17 10.82 -33.30 7.31
N SER A 18 9.86 -32.61 7.92
CA SER A 18 8.90 -33.20 8.86
C SER A 18 7.52 -32.62 8.55
N PHE A 19 6.74 -33.41 7.83
CA PHE A 19 5.35 -33.22 7.49
C PHE A 19 4.53 -33.82 8.65
N LEU A 20 3.62 -33.05 9.25
CA LEU A 20 2.59 -33.57 10.17
C LEU A 20 1.26 -33.42 9.45
N GLU A 21 0.65 -34.55 9.08
CA GLU A 21 -0.73 -34.62 8.58
C GLU A 21 -1.73 -34.52 9.74
N PRO A 22 -2.86 -33.82 9.59
CA PRO A 22 -4.05 -34.07 10.38
C PRO A 22 -4.83 -35.23 9.76
N LYS A 23 -4.83 -36.39 10.43
CA LYS A 23 -5.76 -37.49 10.14
C LYS A 23 -7.09 -37.26 10.85
N ASP A 24 -8.15 -37.30 10.04
CA ASP A 24 -9.54 -37.73 10.31
C ASP A 24 -10.08 -37.70 11.75
N SER A 25 -11.15 -36.91 11.96
CA SER A 25 -12.24 -37.26 12.88
C SER A 25 -13.56 -36.58 12.50
N LEU A 26 -14.11 -36.99 11.34
CA LEU A 26 -15.55 -37.00 11.10
C LEU A 26 -16.12 -38.31 11.69
N SER A 27 -16.42 -38.33 12.99
CA SER A 27 -17.29 -39.36 13.58
C SER A 27 -17.72 -38.99 15.01
N ALA A 28 -18.83 -38.24 15.12
CA ALA A 28 -19.67 -38.25 16.32
C ALA A 28 -21.05 -37.67 15.96
N ILE A 29 -21.79 -38.41 15.12
CA ILE A 29 -23.22 -38.20 14.88
C ILE A 29 -23.94 -39.48 15.32
N ASN A 30 -24.88 -39.31 16.27
CA ASN A 30 -25.93 -40.23 16.74
C ASN A 30 -25.43 -41.47 17.52
N THR A 31 -25.95 -41.80 18.71
CA THR A 31 -27.34 -42.23 19.04
C THR A 31 -27.54 -42.01 20.57
N VAL A 32 -28.54 -41.25 21.08
CA VAL A 32 -29.90 -41.65 21.54
C VAL A 32 -29.85 -42.98 22.32
N GLU A 33 -30.21 -43.08 23.61
CA GLU A 33 -31.57 -43.01 24.16
C GLU A 33 -31.49 -43.30 25.68
N GLU A 34 -32.24 -42.58 26.54
CA GLU A 34 -32.99 -43.19 27.65
C GLU A 34 -33.91 -42.19 28.39
N SER A 35 -35.20 -42.33 28.07
CA SER A 35 -36.34 -42.41 29.00
C SER A 35 -36.73 -41.21 29.90
N ARG A 36 -37.69 -40.44 29.36
CA ARG A 36 -39.04 -40.19 29.92
C ARG A 36 -39.18 -40.15 31.45
N HIS A 37 -39.46 -38.97 31.99
CA HIS A 37 -40.77 -38.60 32.56
C HIS A 37 -40.65 -37.29 33.37
N LEU A 38 -41.59 -36.37 33.14
CA LEU A 38 -42.16 -35.37 34.08
C LEU A 38 -42.17 -33.91 33.59
N THR A 39 -43.40 -33.51 33.25
CA THR A 39 -44.00 -32.17 33.40
C THR A 39 -43.66 -31.08 32.39
N LYS A 40 -44.67 -30.74 31.56
CA LYS A 40 -44.77 -29.48 30.82
C LYS A 40 -44.59 -28.29 31.78
N ARG A 41 -43.53 -27.50 31.60
CA ARG A 41 -43.44 -26.13 32.10
C ARG A 41 -42.79 -25.28 31.02
N ALA A 42 -43.47 -24.20 30.64
CA ALA A 42 -42.99 -23.25 29.65
C ALA A 42 -41.64 -22.67 30.10
N ILE A 43 -40.67 -22.63 29.19
CA ILE A 43 -39.36 -21.99 29.42
C ILE A 43 -39.57 -20.48 29.17
N PRO A 44 -39.21 -19.59 30.11
CA PRO A 44 -39.24 -18.16 29.86
C PRO A 44 -38.14 -17.82 28.84
N GLN A 45 -38.49 -17.04 27.83
CA GLN A 45 -37.48 -16.35 27.01
C GLN A 45 -36.64 -15.49 27.94
N SER A 46 -35.38 -15.88 28.17
CA SER A 46 -34.38 -14.97 28.70
C SER A 46 -33.79 -14.22 27.52
N GLU A 47 -34.04 -12.92 27.49
CA GLU A 47 -33.42 -11.99 26.55
C GLU A 47 -31.91 -12.04 26.74
N VAL A 48 -31.19 -12.41 25.68
CA VAL A 48 -29.77 -12.10 25.57
C VAL A 48 -29.68 -10.58 25.41
N PRO A 49 -29.02 -9.84 26.32
CA PRO A 49 -29.00 -8.38 26.22
C PRO A 49 -28.28 -7.98 24.93
N ALA A 50 -28.99 -7.22 24.09
CA ALA A 50 -28.38 -6.54 22.96
C ALA A 50 -27.26 -5.66 23.50
N ARG A 51 -26.03 -5.89 23.03
CA ARG A 51 -24.90 -5.01 23.32
C ARG A 51 -25.14 -3.68 22.62
N THR A 52 -25.79 -2.75 23.30
CA THR A 52 -25.89 -1.35 22.89
C THR A 52 -24.54 -0.72 23.17
N GLU A 53 -23.65 -0.71 22.19
CA GLU A 53 -22.48 0.16 22.23
C GLU A 53 -22.99 1.61 22.16
N ASP A 54 -22.79 2.34 23.27
CA ASP A 54 -23.14 3.73 23.40
C ASP A 54 -22.23 4.58 22.50
N THR A 55 -22.71 4.91 21.30
CA THR A 55 -21.99 5.74 20.32
C THR A 55 -21.99 7.23 20.69
N SER A 56 -22.52 7.63 21.85
CA SER A 56 -22.62 9.04 22.26
C SER A 56 -21.27 9.72 22.50
N ASN A 57 -20.20 8.95 22.70
CA ASN A 57 -18.83 9.47 22.88
C ASN A 57 -17.95 9.40 21.62
N ILE A 58 -18.48 8.97 20.47
CA ILE A 58 -17.74 9.07 19.20
C ILE A 58 -17.87 10.50 18.70
N ASN A 59 -16.78 11.26 18.80
CA ASN A 59 -16.72 12.59 18.22
C ASN A 59 -16.61 12.52 16.69
N TRP A 60 -17.76 12.44 16.02
CA TRP A 60 -17.92 12.46 14.56
C TRP A 60 -17.45 13.77 13.88
N SER A 61 -17.00 14.77 14.65
CA SER A 61 -16.36 15.97 14.09
C SER A 61 -14.88 15.80 13.79
N ASN A 62 -14.23 14.76 14.32
CA ASN A 62 -12.82 14.44 14.06
C ASN A 62 -12.63 13.46 12.88
N VAL A 63 -13.71 12.91 12.33
CA VAL A 63 -13.67 12.22 11.04
C VAL A 63 -13.67 13.31 9.96
N PRO A 64 -12.66 13.38 9.07
CA PRO A 64 -12.65 14.36 7.99
C PRO A 64 -13.94 14.28 7.17
N ARG A 65 -14.82 15.28 7.29
CA ARG A 65 -15.99 15.40 6.42
C ARG A 65 -15.53 16.02 5.11
N TYR A 66 -15.46 15.21 4.06
CA TYR A 66 -15.24 15.71 2.72
C TYR A 66 -16.49 16.49 2.28
N ALA A 67 -16.40 17.81 2.28
CA ALA A 67 -17.44 18.66 1.70
C ALA A 67 -17.40 18.46 0.18
N THR A 68 -18.47 17.89 -0.38
CA THR A 68 -18.63 17.66 -1.82
C THR A 68 -18.60 18.94 -2.67
N LYS A 69 -18.68 20.12 -2.03
CA LYS A 69 -18.69 21.43 -2.70
C LYS A 69 -17.31 22.08 -2.85
N ASP A 70 -16.26 21.56 -2.22
CA ASP A 70 -14.91 22.10 -2.35
C ASP A 70 -14.08 21.35 -3.42
N LEU A 71 -14.70 20.42 -4.15
CA LEU A 71 -14.04 19.60 -5.17
C LEU A 71 -14.04 20.19 -6.59
N MET A 72 -14.69 21.34 -6.83
CA MET A 72 -14.65 22.03 -8.13
C MET A 72 -14.93 23.54 -7.94
N ASP A 73 -13.91 24.35 -7.66
CA ASP A 73 -13.96 25.78 -8.00
C ASP A 73 -13.23 25.97 -9.33
N GLU A 74 -14.02 26.02 -10.39
CA GLU A 74 -13.62 26.12 -11.79
C GLU A 74 -12.87 27.43 -12.09
N ASN A 75 -12.95 28.43 -11.18
CA ASN A 75 -12.43 29.78 -11.39
C ASN A 75 -11.03 30.03 -10.80
N LYS A 76 -10.36 29.01 -10.23
CA LYS A 76 -8.97 29.11 -9.73
C LYS A 76 -7.93 28.35 -10.58
N VAL A 77 -8.30 27.93 -11.79
CA VAL A 77 -7.39 27.26 -12.71
C VAL A 77 -6.49 28.31 -13.38
N MET A 78 -5.21 28.31 -13.01
CA MET A 78 -4.15 29.06 -13.72
C MET A 78 -4.10 28.60 -15.18
N ASP A 79 -4.05 29.57 -16.09
CA ASP A 79 -4.07 29.35 -17.54
C ASP A 79 -2.78 28.64 -17.99
N VAL A 80 -2.90 27.37 -18.40
CA VAL A 80 -1.77 26.57 -18.91
C VAL A 80 -1.90 26.46 -20.42
N GLN A 81 -0.99 27.14 -21.12
CA GLN A 81 -0.85 27.11 -22.57
C GLN A 81 -0.73 25.66 -23.09
N LYS A 82 -1.66 25.27 -23.97
CA LYS A 82 -1.62 23.99 -24.70
C LYS A 82 -0.56 24.05 -25.82
N GLY A 83 0.57 23.39 -25.59
CA GLY A 83 1.55 23.03 -26.61
C GLY A 83 1.45 21.56 -27.00
N ILE A 84 1.13 21.30 -28.27
CA ILE A 84 0.99 19.97 -28.90
C ILE A 84 2.35 19.26 -28.99
N GLY A 85 2.40 17.98 -28.61
CA GLY A 85 3.49 17.07 -28.95
C GLY A 85 3.43 15.76 -28.17
N ARG A 86 3.17 14.63 -28.84
CA ARG A 86 3.33 13.28 -28.28
C ARG A 86 4.76 13.16 -27.75
N LYS A 87 4.96 13.14 -26.43
CA LYS A 87 6.29 12.96 -25.84
C LYS A 87 6.54 11.49 -25.50
N SER A 88 7.65 11.03 -26.05
CA SER A 88 8.37 9.77 -25.91
C SER A 88 8.18 9.05 -24.59
N VAL A 89 8.13 7.72 -24.64
CA VAL A 89 8.44 6.86 -23.48
C VAL A 89 9.76 7.33 -22.89
N THR A 90 9.72 7.98 -21.72
CA THR A 90 10.90 8.37 -20.98
C THR A 90 11.50 7.09 -20.39
N PHE A 91 12.55 6.58 -21.03
CA PHE A 91 13.32 5.49 -20.43
C PHE A 91 13.85 5.99 -19.08
N PHE A 92 13.49 5.28 -18.01
CA PHE A 92 14.02 5.57 -16.68
C PHE A 92 15.45 5.01 -16.60
N ASP A 93 16.44 5.83 -16.95
CA ASP A 93 17.85 5.48 -16.87
C ASP A 93 18.38 5.76 -15.46
N PHE A 94 18.30 4.76 -14.59
CA PHE A 94 18.84 4.80 -13.24
C PHE A 94 19.98 3.80 -13.09
N LYS A 95 21.10 4.25 -12.52
CA LYS A 95 22.27 3.43 -12.19
C LYS A 95 22.68 3.65 -10.74
N GLY A 96 23.08 2.56 -10.09
CA GLY A 96 23.51 2.57 -8.69
C GLY A 96 22.48 1.93 -7.76
N LEU A 97 22.58 2.26 -6.47
CA LEU A 97 21.72 1.68 -5.43
C LEU A 97 20.52 2.57 -5.14
N MET A 98 19.34 1.95 -5.10
CA MET A 98 18.09 2.56 -4.63
C MET A 98 17.74 2.00 -3.27
N ALA A 99 17.83 2.81 -2.23
CA ALA A 99 17.55 2.40 -0.85
C ALA A 99 16.05 2.58 -0.53
N PRO A 100 15.33 1.53 -0.11
CA PRO A 100 14.04 1.72 0.55
C PRO A 100 14.25 2.49 1.85
N VAL A 101 13.56 3.61 2.01
CA VAL A 101 13.71 4.49 3.19
C VAL A 101 12.54 4.30 4.16
N PHE A 102 12.83 4.54 5.44
CA PHE A 102 11.86 4.43 6.53
C PHE A 102 10.97 5.67 6.62
N THR A 103 9.76 5.48 7.16
CA THR A 103 8.93 6.58 7.65
C THR A 103 9.14 6.67 9.16
N CYS A 104 9.59 7.83 9.64
CA CYS A 104 9.79 8.04 11.07
C CYS A 104 8.49 8.53 11.71
N PHE A 105 8.26 8.10 12.94
CA PHE A 105 7.11 8.51 13.75
C PHE A 105 7.59 9.16 15.05
N ASN A 106 6.80 10.09 15.57
CA ASN A 106 6.99 10.62 16.90
C ASN A 106 6.59 9.57 17.94
N ASP A 107 7.22 9.62 19.10
CA ASP A 107 6.80 8.82 20.24
C ASP A 107 5.68 9.51 21.03
N ASP A 108 4.64 9.94 20.31
CA ASP A 108 3.39 10.38 20.89
C ASP A 108 2.34 9.23 20.86
N GLU A 109 1.19 9.45 21.47
CA GLU A 109 0.11 8.47 21.54
C GLU A 109 -0.47 8.14 20.16
N GLN A 110 -0.52 9.13 19.26
CA GLN A 110 -1.11 8.98 17.92
C GLN A 110 -0.13 8.44 16.88
N LYS A 111 1.15 8.25 17.25
CA LYS A 111 2.26 7.92 16.36
C LYS A 111 2.27 8.84 15.14
N THR A 112 2.22 10.15 15.35
CA THR A 112 2.24 11.12 14.24
C THR A 112 3.54 11.03 13.44
N ILE A 113 3.49 11.30 12.14
CA ILE A 113 4.69 11.28 11.29
C ILE A 113 5.70 12.33 11.75
N ASN A 114 6.97 11.91 11.82
CA ASN A 114 8.12 12.77 12.08
C ASN A 114 8.99 12.95 10.83
N VAL A 115 8.80 14.06 10.12
CA VAL A 115 9.58 14.39 8.91
C VAL A 115 10.93 15.05 9.20
N THR A 116 11.21 15.42 10.46
CA THR A 116 12.39 16.26 10.81
C THR A 116 13.73 15.55 10.56
N TYR A 117 13.74 14.22 10.53
CA TYR A 117 14.95 13.43 10.28
C TYR A 117 15.26 13.19 8.80
N ILE A 118 14.33 13.49 7.89
CA ILE A 118 14.44 13.16 6.46
C ILE A 118 15.67 13.84 5.84
N ASP A 119 15.87 15.14 6.07
CA ASP A 119 16.96 15.90 5.46
C ASP A 119 18.34 15.36 5.88
N ARG A 120 18.50 15.07 7.19
CA ARG A 120 19.73 14.46 7.72
C ARG A 120 19.95 13.07 7.13
N TYR A 121 18.89 12.28 7.00
CA TYR A 121 18.98 10.92 6.49
C TYR A 121 19.29 10.89 4.99
N ALA A 122 18.65 11.73 4.17
CA ALA A 122 18.94 11.88 2.75
C ALA A 122 20.41 12.28 2.51
N LYS A 123 20.92 13.25 3.28
CA LYS A 123 22.33 13.67 3.23
C LYS A 123 23.27 12.52 3.61
N TRP A 124 22.93 11.76 4.65
CA TRP A 124 23.71 10.59 5.04
C TRP A 124 23.72 9.51 3.94
N LEU A 125 22.57 9.17 3.35
CA LEU A 125 22.47 8.22 2.24
C LEU A 125 23.35 8.64 1.07
N LYS A 126 23.29 9.93 0.70
CA LYS A 126 24.13 10.48 -0.36
C LYS A 126 25.63 10.35 -0.03
N SER A 127 26.02 10.61 1.22
CA SER A 127 27.41 10.42 1.68
C SER A 127 27.90 8.97 1.62
N LYS A 128 26.98 8.00 1.56
CA LYS A 128 27.24 6.57 1.42
C LYS A 128 27.15 6.08 -0.02
N ASN A 129 27.20 6.99 -1.00
CA ASN A 129 27.10 6.69 -2.43
C ASN A 129 25.78 6.00 -2.83
N ILE A 130 24.70 6.28 -2.09
CA ILE A 130 23.35 5.92 -2.54
C ILE A 130 22.89 6.94 -3.58
N ASN A 131 22.31 6.46 -4.68
CA ASN A 131 21.91 7.28 -5.82
C ASN A 131 20.40 7.50 -5.89
N GLY A 132 19.62 6.64 -5.23
CA GLY A 132 18.19 6.80 -5.18
C GLY A 132 17.53 6.28 -3.92
N VAL A 133 16.29 6.70 -3.73
CA VAL A 133 15.44 6.34 -2.60
C VAL A 133 14.11 5.82 -3.11
N LEU A 134 13.60 4.79 -2.43
CA LEU A 134 12.25 4.27 -2.62
C LEU A 134 11.42 4.63 -1.39
N VAL A 135 10.47 5.56 -1.57
CA VAL A 135 9.68 6.19 -0.51
C VAL A 135 8.28 5.56 -0.44
N ASN A 136 7.69 5.51 0.76
CA ASN A 136 6.42 4.85 1.04
C ASN A 136 6.40 3.36 0.63
N SER A 137 7.57 2.71 0.64
CA SER A 137 7.67 1.27 0.38
C SER A 137 7.10 0.45 1.54
N ILE A 138 7.06 -0.88 1.38
CA ILE A 138 6.71 -1.80 2.48
C ILE A 138 7.68 -1.64 3.66
N THR A 139 8.99 -1.52 3.39
CA THR A 139 10.00 -1.26 4.42
C THR A 139 9.82 0.10 5.09
N GLY A 140 9.26 1.07 4.37
CA GLY A 140 8.90 2.38 4.90
C GLY A 140 7.48 2.45 5.45
N GLU A 141 6.80 1.30 5.61
CA GLU A 141 5.42 1.22 6.13
C GLU A 141 4.40 2.04 5.32
N GLY A 142 4.71 2.38 4.06
CA GLY A 142 3.84 3.26 3.27
C GLY A 142 2.41 2.75 3.06
N PRO A 143 2.16 1.44 2.83
CA PRO A 143 0.81 0.91 2.72
C PRO A 143 -0.02 0.95 4.01
N THR A 144 0.58 1.18 5.18
CA THR A 144 -0.15 1.29 6.45
C THR A 144 -0.45 2.73 6.85
N LEU A 145 0.15 3.71 6.16
CA LEU A 145 -0.11 5.13 6.35
C LEU A 145 -1.44 5.55 5.72
N GLY A 146 -2.11 6.53 6.33
CA GLY A 146 -3.22 7.24 5.71
C GLY A 146 -2.78 8.03 4.48
N LEU A 147 -3.73 8.38 3.60
CA LEU A 147 -3.42 9.09 2.36
C LEU A 147 -2.66 10.42 2.59
N ASN A 148 -3.11 11.23 3.56
CA ASN A 148 -2.46 12.52 3.87
C ASN A 148 -1.05 12.33 4.42
N GLU A 149 -0.86 11.34 5.28
CA GLU A 149 0.44 10.95 5.82
C GLU A 149 1.42 10.54 4.71
N ARG A 150 0.95 9.75 3.74
CA ARG A 150 1.74 9.37 2.56
C ARG A 150 2.15 10.57 1.72
N LYS A 151 1.24 11.54 1.50
CA LYS A 151 1.52 12.76 0.75
C LYS A 151 2.56 13.63 1.45
N VAL A 152 2.38 13.90 2.75
CA VAL A 152 3.33 14.69 3.57
C VAL A 152 4.72 14.06 3.58
N ASN A 153 4.80 12.75 3.82
CA ASN A 153 6.07 12.03 3.79
C ASN A 153 6.74 12.09 2.41
N ALA A 154 5.96 11.92 1.34
CA ALA A 154 6.45 11.98 -0.03
C ALA A 154 6.95 13.38 -0.42
N GLU A 155 6.23 14.44 -0.04
CA GLU A 155 6.65 15.83 -0.31
C GLU A 155 7.97 16.18 0.40
N CYS A 156 8.09 15.81 1.67
CA CYS A 156 9.31 16.04 2.44
C CYS A 156 10.50 15.26 1.87
N TRP A 157 10.30 13.99 1.53
CA TRP A 157 11.33 13.20 0.85
C TRP A 157 11.69 13.72 -0.53
N TRP A 158 10.72 14.26 -1.28
CA TRP A 158 10.97 14.84 -2.59
C TRP A 158 11.90 16.05 -2.51
N ARG A 159 11.60 16.98 -1.60
CA ARG A 159 12.46 18.13 -1.32
C ARG A 159 13.88 17.68 -0.96
N ALA A 160 14.00 16.78 0.02
CA ALA A 160 15.31 16.26 0.44
C ALA A 160 16.05 15.52 -0.67
N ALA A 161 15.34 14.80 -1.54
CA ALA A 161 15.92 14.09 -2.66
C ALA A 161 16.48 15.04 -3.71
N ILE A 162 15.75 16.10 -4.07
CA ILE A 162 16.22 17.14 -5.00
C ILE A 162 17.45 17.86 -4.44
N GLU A 163 17.40 18.29 -3.18
CA GLU A 163 18.53 18.97 -2.51
C GLU A 163 19.82 18.12 -2.49
N ASN A 164 19.68 16.79 -2.36
CA ASN A 164 20.82 15.87 -2.27
C ASN A 164 21.13 15.13 -3.58
N ASN A 165 20.49 15.52 -4.69
CA ASN A 165 20.62 14.87 -6.00
C ASN A 165 20.44 13.34 -5.91
N LEU A 166 19.32 12.93 -5.32
CA LEU A 166 18.86 11.54 -5.22
C LEU A 166 17.68 11.33 -6.19
N VAL A 167 17.71 10.23 -6.93
CA VAL A 167 16.55 9.80 -7.72
C VAL A 167 15.51 9.19 -6.78
N MET A 168 14.27 9.64 -6.88
CA MET A 168 13.17 9.18 -6.02
C MET A 168 12.18 8.35 -6.82
N MET A 169 11.93 7.14 -6.34
CA MET A 169 10.79 6.33 -6.73
C MET A 169 9.74 6.37 -5.61
N LEU A 170 8.50 6.65 -5.96
CA LEU A 170 7.40 6.75 -5.00
C LEU A 170 6.45 5.56 -5.13
N GLN A 171 6.22 4.85 -4.03
CA GLN A 171 5.20 3.81 -4.00
C GLN A 171 3.80 4.39 -3.75
N ILE A 172 2.92 4.27 -4.75
CA ILE A 172 1.55 4.82 -4.75
C ILE A 172 0.45 3.78 -4.50
N GLY A 173 0.71 2.48 -4.72
CA GLY A 173 -0.28 1.40 -4.58
C GLY A 173 -0.53 0.93 -3.13
N GLY A 174 -1.16 -0.25 -2.99
CA GLY A 174 -1.25 -0.96 -1.70
C GLY A 174 -2.29 -0.42 -0.72
N GLY A 175 -3.24 0.40 -1.18
CA GLY A 175 -4.38 0.88 -0.40
C GLY A 175 -5.67 0.82 -1.23
N PRO A 176 -6.78 1.39 -0.71
CA PRO A 176 -8.03 1.50 -1.44
C PRO A 176 -7.83 2.17 -2.82
N VAL A 177 -8.54 1.70 -3.83
CA VAL A 177 -8.37 2.21 -5.21
C VAL A 177 -8.49 3.74 -5.31
N PRO A 178 -9.48 4.41 -4.68
CA PRO A 178 -9.57 5.87 -4.72
C PRO A 178 -8.29 6.57 -4.23
N ASP A 179 -7.75 6.12 -3.10
CA ASP A 179 -6.52 6.65 -2.51
C ASP A 179 -5.31 6.41 -3.42
N VAL A 180 -5.24 5.26 -4.09
CA VAL A 180 -4.15 4.95 -5.04
C VAL A 180 -4.22 5.85 -6.27
N LEU A 181 -5.43 6.09 -6.81
CA LEU A 181 -5.62 7.00 -7.95
C LEU A 181 -5.20 8.42 -7.58
N GLU A 182 -5.65 8.89 -6.42
CA GLU A 182 -5.32 10.20 -5.84
C GLU A 182 -3.82 10.35 -5.57
N MET A 183 -3.18 9.32 -5.02
CA MET A 183 -1.72 9.30 -4.81
C MET A 183 -0.96 9.33 -6.15
N GLY A 184 -1.51 8.72 -7.20
CA GLY A 184 -0.94 8.80 -8.54
C GLY A 184 -1.05 10.20 -9.16
N SER A 185 -2.20 10.87 -9.02
CA SER A 185 -2.35 12.29 -9.43
C SER A 185 -1.37 13.19 -8.66
N PHE A 186 -1.28 13.00 -7.34
CA PHE A 186 -0.31 13.72 -6.51
C PHE A 186 1.14 13.48 -6.94
N ALA A 187 1.50 12.25 -7.33
CA ALA A 187 2.84 11.96 -7.82
C ALA A 187 3.16 12.65 -9.16
N GLU A 188 2.17 12.81 -10.05
CA GLU A 188 2.28 13.60 -11.28
C GLU A 188 2.54 15.07 -10.96
N GLU A 189 1.73 15.65 -10.07
CA GLU A 189 1.82 17.05 -9.65
C GLU A 189 3.14 17.37 -8.95
N LEU A 190 3.58 16.51 -8.02
CA LEU A 190 4.85 16.64 -7.32
C LEU A 190 6.06 16.51 -8.27
N GLY A 191 5.87 15.86 -9.41
CA GLY A 191 6.90 15.72 -10.43
C GLY A 191 7.99 14.71 -10.08
N VAL A 192 7.67 13.68 -9.27
CA VAL A 192 8.65 12.65 -8.87
C VAL A 192 9.31 11.96 -10.07
N HIS A 193 10.51 11.41 -9.90
CA HIS A 193 11.25 10.81 -11.02
C HIS A 193 10.59 9.54 -11.56
N SER A 194 9.95 8.75 -10.69
CA SER A 194 9.23 7.53 -11.06
C SER A 194 8.25 7.12 -9.98
N VAL A 195 7.28 6.28 -10.35
CA VAL A 195 6.35 5.65 -9.40
C VAL A 195 6.47 4.14 -9.49
N CYS A 196 6.28 3.47 -8.36
CA CYS A 196 5.93 2.06 -8.35
C CYS A 196 4.56 1.86 -7.72
N CYS A 197 3.92 0.73 -8.02
CA CYS A 197 2.57 0.45 -7.59
C CYS A 197 2.43 -1.02 -7.17
N LEU A 198 2.15 -1.24 -5.89
CA LEU A 198 1.59 -2.50 -5.40
C LEU A 198 0.17 -2.71 -5.94
N PRO A 199 -0.29 -3.97 -6.11
CA PRO A 199 -1.69 -4.22 -6.47
C PRO A 199 -2.63 -3.75 -5.36
N GLU A 200 -3.92 -3.73 -5.67
CA GLU A 200 -4.95 -3.68 -4.64
C GLU A 200 -4.81 -4.94 -3.74
N ILE A 201 -4.94 -4.74 -2.42
CA ILE A 201 -4.64 -5.76 -1.39
C ILE A 201 -5.87 -6.44 -0.78
N PHE A 202 -7.07 -5.89 -0.91
CA PHE A 202 -8.31 -6.46 -0.38
C PHE A 202 -9.08 -7.25 -1.48
N TYR A 203 -9.50 -6.56 -2.53
CA TYR A 203 -10.02 -7.10 -3.79
C TYR A 203 -8.91 -7.40 -4.81
N LYS A 204 -8.00 -8.29 -4.40
CA LYS A 204 -6.81 -8.69 -5.17
C LYS A 204 -7.16 -9.14 -6.60
N PRO A 205 -6.44 -8.65 -7.63
CA PRO A 205 -6.53 -9.20 -8.98
C PRO A 205 -6.24 -10.70 -8.99
N ARG A 206 -7.11 -11.47 -9.64
CA ARG A 206 -7.02 -12.95 -9.74
C ARG A 206 -6.49 -13.44 -11.09
N SER A 207 -6.35 -12.54 -12.05
CA SER A 207 -5.76 -12.83 -13.36
C SER A 207 -4.80 -11.73 -13.79
N VAL A 208 -3.93 -12.06 -14.74
CA VAL A 208 -3.02 -11.09 -15.37
C VAL A 208 -3.83 -9.94 -16.01
N ASP A 209 -4.96 -10.24 -16.66
CA ASP A 209 -5.79 -9.20 -17.28
C ASP A 209 -6.37 -8.21 -16.26
N GLN A 210 -6.83 -8.69 -15.11
CA GLN A 210 -7.31 -7.82 -14.03
C GLN A 210 -6.19 -6.96 -13.47
N LEU A 211 -4.99 -7.54 -13.29
CA LEU A 211 -3.83 -6.80 -12.82
C LEU A 211 -3.40 -5.72 -13.81
N VAL A 212 -3.34 -6.06 -15.11
CA VAL A 212 -3.03 -5.12 -16.18
C VAL A 212 -4.08 -4.01 -16.25
N ALA A 213 -5.36 -4.33 -16.11
CA ALA A 213 -6.43 -3.33 -16.07
C ALA A 213 -6.27 -2.36 -14.89
N TYR A 214 -5.96 -2.88 -13.70
CA TYR A 214 -5.66 -2.07 -12.51
C TYR A 214 -4.45 -1.15 -12.75
N CYS A 215 -3.31 -1.69 -13.19
CA CYS A 215 -2.11 -0.90 -13.45
C CYS A 215 -2.36 0.17 -14.52
N LYS A 216 -3.12 -0.14 -15.59
CA LYS A 216 -3.53 0.84 -16.61
C LYS A 216 -4.40 1.95 -16.04
N ALA A 217 -5.31 1.65 -15.12
CA ALA A 217 -6.15 2.65 -14.47
C ALA A 217 -5.31 3.62 -13.62
N VAL A 218 -4.38 3.08 -12.82
CA VAL A 218 -3.50 3.91 -11.97
C VAL A 218 -2.49 4.70 -12.82
N ALA A 219 -1.86 4.09 -13.81
CA ALA A 219 -0.88 4.79 -14.66
C ALA A 219 -1.48 5.97 -15.45
N LYS A 220 -2.80 6.01 -15.66
CA LYS A 220 -3.48 7.15 -16.28
C LYS A 220 -3.47 8.40 -15.41
N THR A 221 -3.27 8.31 -14.10
CA THR A 221 -3.20 9.48 -13.21
C THR A 221 -1.81 10.11 -13.17
N CYS A 222 -0.78 9.36 -13.59
CA CYS A 222 0.63 9.79 -13.62
C CYS A 222 1.31 9.56 -14.98
N LYS A 223 0.68 10.09 -16.04
CA LYS A 223 1.04 9.77 -17.44
C LYS A 223 2.45 10.16 -17.85
N SER A 224 3.05 11.16 -17.21
CA SER A 224 4.40 11.60 -17.55
C SER A 224 5.48 10.90 -16.71
N ARG A 225 5.08 10.08 -15.73
CA ARG A 225 5.99 9.36 -14.84
C ARG A 225 6.25 7.94 -15.35
N PRO A 226 7.50 7.47 -15.35
CA PRO A 226 7.80 6.05 -15.46
C PRO A 226 7.07 5.25 -14.37
N PHE A 227 6.30 4.24 -14.78
CA PHE A 227 5.44 3.43 -13.91
C PHE A 227 5.97 2.00 -13.80
N PHE A 228 6.22 1.55 -12.57
CA PHE A 228 6.70 0.21 -12.27
C PHE A 228 5.67 -0.58 -11.46
N TYR A 229 5.34 -1.80 -11.90
CA TYR A 229 4.57 -2.70 -11.05
C TYR A 229 5.48 -3.31 -9.98
N TYR A 230 5.11 -3.17 -8.71
CA TYR A 230 5.90 -3.70 -7.60
C TYR A 230 5.48 -5.14 -7.26
N HIS A 231 6.12 -6.11 -7.92
CA HIS A 231 5.74 -7.52 -7.80
C HIS A 231 6.34 -8.19 -6.55
N ILE A 232 5.55 -8.33 -5.49
CA ILE A 232 5.95 -9.09 -4.27
C ILE A 232 4.85 -10.10 -3.86
N PRO A 233 4.72 -11.24 -4.57
CA PRO A 233 3.67 -12.24 -4.31
C PRO A 233 3.64 -12.78 -2.89
N ARG A 234 4.81 -12.90 -2.24
CA ARG A 234 4.91 -13.37 -0.85
C ARG A 234 4.12 -12.51 0.13
N ILE A 235 3.94 -11.22 -0.18
CA ILE A 235 3.20 -10.27 0.66
C ILE A 235 1.81 -10.03 0.09
N THR A 236 1.72 -9.77 -1.22
CA THR A 236 0.46 -9.35 -1.85
C THR A 236 -0.48 -10.53 -2.13
N ASN A 237 0.05 -11.75 -2.27
CA ASN A 237 -0.65 -12.91 -2.81
C ASN A 237 -1.20 -12.71 -4.24
N VAL A 238 -0.65 -11.75 -5.00
CA VAL A 238 -0.97 -11.54 -6.42
C VAL A 238 0.16 -12.12 -7.25
N ASN A 239 -0.16 -13.17 -8.01
CA ASN A 239 0.81 -13.91 -8.81
C ASN A 239 0.62 -13.58 -10.30
N CYS A 240 1.72 -13.33 -10.99
CA CYS A 240 1.76 -13.22 -12.44
C CYS A 240 2.28 -14.56 -12.97
N LYS A 241 1.40 -15.53 -13.19
CA LYS A 241 1.72 -16.80 -13.85
C LYS A 241 1.21 -16.77 -15.28
#